data_AF-A0A559RDZ2-F1
#
_entry.id   AF-A0A559RDZ2-F1
#
_cell.length_a   1.000
_cell.length_b   1.000
_cell.length_c   1.000
_cell.angle_alpha   90.00
_cell.angle_beta   90.00
_cell.angle_gamma   90.00
#
_symmetry.space_group_name_H-M   'P 1'
#
loop_
_entity.id
_entity.type
_entity.pdbx_description
1 polymer ?
#
loop_
_entity_poly.entity_id
_entity_poly.type
_entity_poly.pdbx_seq_one_letter_code
_entity_poly.pdbx_strand_id
1 'polypeptide(L)'
;MYKEFFKNLAEKENGQFYFTDENISIGMGVRSPNVIYKITFTYKDNLFTIINQTGTNYITTIRCQLNDTLHPIPFTVNTTSHLKNLFLQKKSRLNVTTEHSNLKYFLSKNNALNILSEIANKEKFDPNITCQYDNVWSIETNYHLEFDNWTDPIEPIIELYKNLINHF
;
A
#
# COMPACT_ATOMS: atom_id res chain seq x y z
N MET A 1 16.44 0.35 13.48
CA MET A 1 15.01 0.74 13.53
C MET A 1 14.25 0.32 12.28
N TYR A 2 14.24 1.04 11.14
CA TYR A 2 13.42 0.63 9.98
C TYR A 2 13.84 -0.70 9.35
N LYS A 3 15.16 -0.97 9.26
CA LYS A 3 15.68 -2.27 8.79
C LYS A 3 15.16 -3.46 9.61
N GLU A 4 15.04 -3.30 10.92
CA GLU A 4 14.51 -4.34 11.81
C GLU A 4 13.01 -4.53 11.60
N PHE A 5 12.25 -3.44 11.44
CA PHE A 5 10.83 -3.51 11.08
C PHE A 5 10.60 -4.36 9.82
N PHE A 6 11.31 -4.07 8.71
CA PHE A 6 11.14 -4.84 7.47
C PHE A 6 11.64 -6.28 7.59
N LYS A 7 12.71 -6.51 8.36
CA LYS A 7 13.18 -7.87 8.62
C LYS A 7 12.13 -8.68 9.41
N ASN A 8 11.58 -8.12 10.48
CA ASN A 8 10.54 -8.75 11.29
C ASN A 8 9.27 -8.99 10.47
N LEU A 9 8.89 -8.05 9.60
CA LEU A 9 7.75 -8.20 8.71
C LEU A 9 7.97 -9.34 7.70
N ALA A 10 9.16 -9.45 7.13
CA ALA A 10 9.51 -10.56 6.25
C ALA A 10 9.48 -11.90 7.00
N GLU A 11 9.99 -11.97 8.22
CA GLU A 11 9.93 -13.18 9.06
C GLU A 11 8.48 -13.56 9.39
N LYS A 12 7.64 -12.60 9.79
CA LYS A 12 6.20 -12.80 10.06
C LYS A 12 5.44 -13.35 8.85
N GLU A 13 5.80 -12.90 7.65
CA GLU A 13 5.15 -13.30 6.40
C GLU A 13 5.84 -14.48 5.69
N ASN A 14 6.85 -15.10 6.31
CA ASN A 14 7.70 -16.13 5.71
C ASN A 14 8.28 -15.71 4.34
N GLY A 15 8.66 -14.44 4.23
CA GLY A 15 9.17 -13.79 3.03
C GLY A 15 10.69 -13.63 2.97
N GLN A 16 11.14 -13.02 1.89
CA GLN A 16 12.52 -12.62 1.67
C GLN A 16 12.66 -11.11 1.84
N PHE A 17 13.69 -10.70 2.58
CA PHE A 17 14.04 -9.30 2.78
C PHE A 17 15.32 -8.94 2.05
N TYR A 18 15.27 -7.85 1.29
CA TYR A 18 16.38 -7.26 0.57
C TYR A 18 16.56 -5.80 1.00
N PHE A 19 17.81 -5.40 1.20
CA PHE A 19 18.18 -4.04 1.61
C PHE A 19 19.35 -3.56 0.78
N THR A 20 19.20 -2.37 0.21
CA THR A 20 20.25 -1.68 -0.54
C THR A 20 20.37 -0.26 -0.01
N ASP A 21 21.60 0.19 0.20
CA ASP A 21 21.95 1.56 0.58
C ASP A 21 23.09 2.01 -0.34
N GLU A 22 22.72 2.73 -1.40
CA GLU A 22 23.65 3.17 -2.43
C GLU A 22 23.53 4.68 -2.64
N ASN A 23 24.67 5.35 -2.83
CA ASN A 23 24.70 6.76 -3.19
C ASN A 23 24.63 6.88 -4.71
N ILE A 24 23.49 7.33 -5.25
CA ILE A 24 23.33 7.58 -6.68
C ILE A 24 23.80 8.98 -7.05
N SER A 25 24.53 9.11 -8.16
CA SER A 25 24.92 10.43 -8.68
C SER A 25 23.71 11.11 -9.31
N ILE A 26 23.42 12.33 -8.90
CA ILE A 26 22.32 13.16 -9.43
C ILE A 26 22.82 14.32 -10.29
N GLY A 27 24.09 14.27 -10.71
CA GLY A 27 24.75 15.30 -11.53
C GLY A 27 25.54 16.34 -10.70
N MET A 28 26.39 17.11 -11.39
CA MET A 28 27.21 18.21 -10.80
C MET A 28 28.08 17.81 -9.60
N GLY A 29 28.48 16.55 -9.51
CA GLY A 29 29.27 16.03 -8.38
C GLY A 29 28.46 15.74 -7.11
N VAL A 30 27.14 15.94 -7.13
CA VAL A 30 26.25 15.66 -6.01
C VAL A 30 25.82 14.19 -6.03
N ARG A 31 25.81 13.56 -4.86
CA ARG A 31 25.31 12.21 -4.63
C ARG A 31 24.11 12.25 -3.70
N SER A 32 23.03 11.57 -4.06
CA SER A 32 21.84 11.40 -3.23
C SER A 32 21.88 10.00 -2.63
N PRO A 33 21.64 9.83 -1.32
CA PRO A 33 21.40 8.50 -0.77
C PRO A 33 20.15 7.90 -1.43
N ASN A 34 20.19 6.62 -1.74
CA ASN A 34 19.06 5.85 -2.24
C ASN A 34 18.99 4.56 -1.43
N VAL A 35 18.08 4.57 -0.45
CA VAL A 35 17.88 3.45 0.46
C VAL A 35 16.61 2.74 0.07
N ILE A 36 16.74 1.46 -0.29
CA ILE A 36 15.63 0.61 -0.73
C ILE A 36 15.46 -0.53 0.26
N TYR A 37 14.26 -0.62 0.85
CA TYR A 37 13.79 -1.79 1.58
C TYR A 37 12.82 -2.55 0.70
N LYS A 38 13.11 -3.81 0.42
CA LYS A 38 12.25 -4.66 -0.40
C LYS A 38 11.91 -5.95 0.35
N ILE A 39 10.61 -6.26 0.42
CA ILE A 39 10.12 -7.55 0.91
C ILE A 39 9.36 -8.22 -0.21
N THR A 40 9.59 -9.52 -0.38
CA THR A 40 8.80 -10.37 -1.28
C THR A 40 8.33 -11.62 -0.55
N PHE A 41 7.04 -11.95 -0.66
CA PHE A 41 6.48 -13.17 -0.08
C PHE A 41 5.27 -13.62 -0.90
N THR A 42 4.79 -14.84 -0.65
CA THR A 42 3.65 -15.41 -1.34
C THR A 42 2.52 -15.71 -0.36
N TYR A 43 1.28 -15.40 -0.74
CA TYR A 43 0.08 -15.76 0.01
C TYR A 43 -0.97 -16.34 -0.93
N LYS A 44 -1.34 -17.62 -0.73
CA LYS A 44 -2.27 -18.37 -1.59
C LYS A 44 -1.95 -18.25 -3.09
N ASP A 45 -0.67 -18.45 -3.43
CA ASP A 45 -0.15 -18.34 -4.80
C ASP A 45 -0.19 -16.93 -5.42
N ASN A 46 -0.39 -15.89 -4.61
CA ASN A 46 -0.30 -14.50 -5.04
C ASN A 46 1.02 -13.89 -4.53
N LEU A 47 1.77 -13.21 -5.42
CA LEU A 47 3.08 -12.65 -5.10
C LEU A 47 2.95 -11.23 -4.56
N PHE A 48 3.37 -11.04 -3.32
CA PHE A 48 3.48 -9.73 -2.69
C PHE A 48 4.88 -9.17 -2.87
N THR A 49 4.95 -7.88 -3.19
CA THR A 49 6.17 -7.09 -3.29
C THR A 49 5.94 -5.76 -2.60
N ILE A 50 6.70 -5.51 -1.54
CA ILE A 50 6.71 -4.23 -0.80
C ILE A 50 8.04 -3.57 -1.07
N ILE A 51 8.03 -2.35 -1.60
CA ILE A 51 9.21 -1.56 -1.89
C ILE A 51 9.04 -0.22 -1.19
N ASN A 52 9.95 0.10 -0.30
CA ASN A 52 10.07 1.42 0.29
C ASN A 52 11.37 2.06 -0.17
N GLN A 53 11.26 3.22 -0.81
CA GLN A 53 12.39 4.00 -1.29
C GLN A 53 12.47 5.29 -0.50
N THR A 54 13.64 5.56 0.07
CA THR A 54 13.95 6.81 0.76
C THR A 54 15.22 7.42 0.18
N GLY A 55 15.33 8.76 0.24
CA GLY A 55 16.49 9.50 -0.24
C GLY A 55 16.16 10.35 -1.48
N THR A 56 16.26 9.79 -2.69
CA THR A 56 15.91 10.54 -3.91
C THR A 56 14.40 10.59 -4.15
N ASN A 57 13.70 9.50 -3.85
CA ASN A 57 12.25 9.41 -3.83
C ASN A 57 11.82 9.03 -2.41
N TYR A 58 10.66 9.52 -1.98
CA TYR A 58 10.04 9.20 -0.70
C TYR A 58 8.69 8.53 -0.94
N ILE A 59 8.73 7.28 -1.39
CA ILE A 59 7.54 6.53 -1.80
C ILE A 59 7.58 5.09 -1.29
N THR A 60 6.42 4.60 -0.86
CA THR A 60 6.15 3.17 -0.71
C THR A 60 5.28 2.70 -1.86
N THR A 61 5.64 1.56 -2.43
CA THR A 61 4.81 0.76 -3.33
C THR A 61 4.59 -0.60 -2.70
N ILE A 62 3.33 -0.97 -2.48
CA ILE A 62 2.92 -2.33 -2.10
C ILE A 62 2.13 -2.90 -3.25
N ARG A 63 2.61 -3.99 -3.84
CA ARG A 63 1.98 -4.65 -4.97
C ARG A 63 1.71 -6.10 -4.64
N CYS A 64 0.54 -6.59 -5.04
CA CYS A 64 0.22 -8.00 -5.07
C CYS A 64 -0.17 -8.38 -6.49
N GLN A 65 0.57 -9.31 -7.08
CA GLN A 65 0.20 -9.94 -8.35
C GLN A 65 -0.77 -11.09 -8.03
N LEU A 66 -1.99 -10.96 -8.54
CA LEU A 66 -3.06 -11.92 -8.31
C LEU A 66 -2.91 -13.07 -9.31
N ASN A 67 -3.17 -14.29 -8.84
CA ASN A 67 -3.17 -15.47 -9.69
C ASN A 67 -4.34 -15.43 -10.68
N ASP A 68 -4.22 -16.16 -11.79
CA ASP A 68 -5.23 -16.19 -12.85
C ASP A 68 -6.51 -16.95 -12.48
N THR A 69 -6.51 -17.66 -11.35
CA THR A 69 -7.68 -18.43 -10.88
C THR A 69 -8.67 -17.55 -10.11
N LEU A 70 -8.21 -16.44 -9.55
CA LEU A 70 -9.06 -15.44 -8.95
C LEU A 70 -9.84 -14.71 -10.07
N HIS A 71 -11.01 -14.18 -9.73
CA HIS A 71 -11.79 -13.30 -10.60
C HIS A 71 -11.85 -11.90 -9.98
N PRO A 72 -10.74 -11.13 -10.00
CA PRO A 72 -10.66 -9.87 -9.29
C PRO A 72 -11.57 -8.84 -9.95
N ILE A 73 -12.12 -7.97 -9.11
CA ILE A 73 -12.97 -6.88 -9.55
C ILE A 73 -12.19 -5.57 -9.51
N PRO A 74 -12.22 -4.73 -10.55
CA PRO A 74 -11.59 -3.42 -10.53
C PRO A 74 -12.14 -2.51 -9.42
N PHE A 75 -11.22 -1.84 -8.74
CA PHE A 75 -11.57 -0.80 -7.78
C PHE A 75 -10.43 0.19 -7.58
N THR A 76 -10.78 1.33 -7.00
CA THR A 76 -9.82 2.35 -6.57
C THR A 76 -10.18 2.87 -5.19
N VAL A 77 -9.20 3.05 -4.32
CA VAL A 77 -9.36 3.69 -3.01
C VAL A 77 -8.37 4.84 -2.91
N ASN A 78 -8.90 6.06 -2.79
CA ASN A 78 -8.12 7.29 -2.69
C ASN A 78 -8.62 8.15 -1.52
N THR A 79 -7.82 9.12 -1.09
CA THR A 79 -8.33 10.09 -0.11
C THR A 79 -9.40 11.02 -0.71
N THR A 80 -10.37 11.39 0.12
CA THR A 80 -11.29 12.47 -0.19
C THR A 80 -10.57 13.81 -0.02
N SER A 81 -10.61 14.63 -1.07
CA SER A 81 -10.08 15.99 -1.02
C SER A 81 -10.64 16.77 0.17
N HIS A 82 -9.77 17.53 0.86
CA HIS A 82 -10.14 18.42 1.97
C HIS A 82 -11.32 19.35 1.64
N LEU A 83 -11.40 19.85 0.41
CA LEU A 83 -12.49 20.73 -0.03
C LEU A 83 -13.86 20.03 -0.05
N LYS A 84 -13.88 18.73 -0.38
CA LYS A 84 -15.10 17.92 -0.36
C LYS A 84 -15.51 17.56 1.08
N ASN A 85 -14.55 17.40 1.98
CA ASN A 85 -14.81 17.05 3.38
C ASN A 85 -15.41 18.20 4.20
N LEU A 86 -15.17 19.46 3.84
CA LEU A 86 -15.77 20.64 4.51
C LEU A 86 -17.31 20.61 4.50
N PHE A 87 -17.93 19.94 3.51
CA PHE A 87 -19.38 19.82 3.36
C PHE A 87 -19.92 18.42 3.74
N LEU A 88 -19.06 17.51 4.20
CA LEU A 88 -19.40 16.10 4.47
C LEU A 88 -18.94 15.72 5.89
N GLN A 89 -19.63 16.24 6.91
CA GLN A 89 -19.24 16.19 8.32
C GLN A 89 -18.96 14.80 8.96
N LYS A 90 -19.13 13.66 8.26
CA LYS A 90 -18.98 12.31 8.87
C LYS A 90 -18.52 11.21 7.90
N LYS A 91 -17.86 11.52 6.78
CA LYS A 91 -17.43 10.47 5.83
C LYS A 91 -15.98 10.05 6.10
N SER A 92 -15.72 8.75 5.90
CA SER A 92 -14.37 8.17 5.83
C SER A 92 -13.48 9.04 4.94
N ARG A 93 -12.23 9.27 5.36
CA ARG A 93 -11.24 10.00 4.54
C ARG A 93 -10.81 9.20 3.32
N LEU A 94 -11.06 7.89 3.30
CA LEU A 94 -10.85 7.04 2.15
C LEU A 94 -12.17 6.80 1.41
N ASN A 95 -12.17 7.05 0.10
CA ASN A 95 -13.29 6.82 -0.79
C ASN A 95 -13.02 5.63 -1.71
N VAL A 96 -13.95 4.68 -1.74
CA VAL A 96 -13.90 3.50 -2.60
C VAL A 96 -14.73 3.74 -3.85
N THR A 97 -14.11 3.57 -5.01
CA THR A 97 -14.72 3.65 -6.34
C THR A 97 -14.67 2.27 -6.98
N THR A 98 -15.83 1.70 -7.29
CA THR A 98 -15.98 0.40 -7.98
C THR A 98 -17.38 0.33 -8.59
N GLU A 99 -17.54 -0.45 -9.65
CA GLU A 99 -18.82 -0.72 -10.30
C GLU A 99 -19.64 -1.78 -9.54
N HIS A 100 -19.01 -2.55 -8.64
CA HIS A 100 -19.64 -3.66 -7.96
C HIS A 100 -20.06 -3.31 -6.52
N SER A 101 -21.37 -3.32 -6.27
CA SER A 101 -21.97 -3.01 -4.96
C SER A 101 -21.51 -3.95 -3.84
N ASN A 102 -21.34 -5.25 -4.14
CA ASN A 102 -20.88 -6.25 -3.17
C ASN A 102 -19.46 -5.94 -2.67
N LEU A 103 -18.54 -5.62 -3.60
CA LEU A 103 -17.18 -5.23 -3.25
C LEU A 103 -17.15 -3.93 -2.45
N LYS A 104 -17.98 -2.95 -2.84
CA LYS A 104 -18.11 -1.69 -2.10
C LYS A 104 -18.57 -1.94 -0.66
N TYR A 105 -19.56 -2.82 -0.47
CA TYR A 105 -20.04 -3.20 0.86
C TYR A 105 -18.95 -3.88 1.67
N PHE A 106 -18.28 -4.88 1.09
CA PHE A 106 -17.17 -5.60 1.71
C PHE A 106 -16.07 -4.63 2.18
N LEU A 107 -15.59 -3.75 1.29
CA LEU A 107 -14.56 -2.76 1.61
C LEU A 107 -15.03 -1.79 2.70
N SER A 108 -16.28 -1.33 2.67
CA SER A 108 -16.82 -0.44 3.71
C SER A 108 -16.92 -1.05 5.10
N LYS A 109 -16.89 -2.38 5.21
CA LYS A 109 -16.92 -3.13 6.47
C LYS A 109 -15.57 -3.73 6.83
N ASN A 110 -14.57 -3.60 5.97
CA ASN A 110 -13.26 -4.18 6.18
C ASN A 110 -12.51 -3.42 7.29
N ASN A 111 -12.08 -4.16 8.32
CA ASN A 111 -11.38 -3.58 9.45
C ASN A 111 -10.05 -2.92 9.05
N ALA A 112 -9.29 -3.56 8.17
CA ALA A 112 -8.02 -3.02 7.71
C ALA A 112 -8.20 -1.68 6.96
N LEU A 113 -9.27 -1.55 6.16
CA LEU A 113 -9.60 -0.28 5.51
C LEU A 113 -10.01 0.81 6.53
N ASN A 114 -10.71 0.45 7.60
CA ASN A 114 -11.05 1.38 8.66
C ASN A 114 -9.80 1.88 9.39
N ILE A 115 -8.85 0.99 9.72
CA ILE A 115 -7.55 1.35 10.30
C ILE A 115 -6.80 2.31 9.36
N LEU A 116 -6.77 2.02 8.06
CA LEU A 116 -6.15 2.91 7.07
C LEU A 116 -6.84 4.29 7.02
N SER A 117 -8.16 4.35 7.18
CA SER A 117 -8.86 5.63 7.28
C SER A 117 -8.53 6.38 8.58
N GLU A 118 -8.29 5.69 9.69
CA GLU A 118 -7.86 6.33 10.94
C GLU A 118 -6.45 6.91 10.83
N ILE A 119 -5.53 6.16 10.21
CA ILE A 119 -4.17 6.65 9.91
C ILE A 119 -4.27 7.86 8.99
N ALA A 120 -5.08 7.77 7.92
CA ALA A 120 -5.35 8.90 7.05
C ALA A 120 -5.89 10.09 7.85
N ASN A 121 -6.77 9.91 8.84
CA ASN A 121 -7.31 11.03 9.61
C ASN A 121 -6.29 11.71 10.54
N LYS A 122 -5.40 10.92 11.15
CA LYS A 122 -4.41 11.42 12.12
C LYS A 122 -3.20 12.06 11.44
N GLU A 123 -2.81 11.51 10.30
CA GLU A 123 -1.56 11.84 9.61
C GLU A 123 -1.81 12.46 8.24
N LYS A 124 -0.73 12.76 7.50
CA LYS A 124 -0.79 13.15 6.09
C LYS A 124 -0.90 11.96 5.14
N PHE A 125 -1.27 10.77 5.62
CA PHE A 125 -1.35 9.57 4.80
C PHE A 125 -2.40 9.73 3.68
N ASP A 126 -1.90 9.72 2.43
CA ASP A 126 -2.69 9.81 1.20
C ASP A 126 -2.38 8.64 0.25
N PRO A 127 -3.02 7.48 0.45
CA PRO A 127 -2.82 6.33 -0.42
C PRO A 127 -3.63 6.42 -1.71
N ASN A 128 -3.03 5.91 -2.79
CA ASN A 128 -3.74 5.50 -3.99
C ASN A 128 -3.67 3.96 -4.10
N ILE A 129 -4.80 3.29 -3.81
CA ILE A 129 -4.93 1.83 -3.92
C ILE A 129 -5.73 1.52 -5.17
N THR A 130 -5.21 0.68 -6.06
CA THR A 130 -5.85 0.31 -7.31
C THR A 130 -5.84 -1.20 -7.50
N CYS A 131 -6.93 -1.76 -7.98
CA CYS A 131 -6.99 -3.12 -8.51
C CYS A 131 -7.32 -3.02 -9.99
N GLN A 132 -6.40 -3.45 -10.84
CA GLN A 132 -6.53 -3.34 -12.28
C GLN A 132 -5.82 -4.48 -13.00
N TYR A 133 -6.21 -4.71 -14.24
CA TYR A 133 -5.56 -5.66 -15.13
C TYR A 133 -4.59 -4.91 -16.06
N ASP A 134 -3.30 -5.21 -15.92
CA ASP A 134 -2.24 -4.76 -16.84
C ASP A 134 -1.33 -5.95 -17.15
N ASN A 135 -1.71 -6.73 -18.17
CA ASN A 135 -1.21 -8.07 -18.51
C ASN A 135 -1.46 -9.15 -17.44
N VAL A 136 -1.39 -8.79 -16.16
CA VAL A 136 -1.72 -9.62 -15.00
C VAL A 136 -2.57 -8.77 -14.04
N TRP A 137 -3.53 -9.40 -13.37
CA TRP A 137 -4.28 -8.72 -12.31
C TRP A 137 -3.36 -8.34 -11.17
N SER A 138 -3.44 -7.09 -10.71
CA SER A 138 -2.70 -6.69 -9.53
C SER A 138 -3.44 -5.67 -8.68
N ILE A 139 -3.19 -5.75 -7.37
CA ILE A 139 -3.57 -4.74 -6.41
C ILE A 139 -2.30 -3.97 -6.05
N GLU A 140 -2.32 -2.66 -6.22
CA GLU A 140 -1.18 -1.80 -5.96
C GLU A 140 -1.57 -0.58 -5.12
N THR A 141 -0.78 -0.32 -4.07
CA THR A 141 -0.90 0.84 -3.21
C THR A 141 0.37 1.66 -3.30
N ASN A 142 0.21 2.94 -3.63
CA ASN A 142 1.29 3.91 -3.58
C ASN A 142 0.97 5.01 -2.57
N TYR A 143 1.94 5.40 -1.74
CA TYR A 143 1.82 6.54 -0.83
C TYR A 143 3.19 7.17 -0.53
N HIS A 144 3.21 8.47 -0.20
CA HIS A 144 4.42 9.21 0.12
C HIS A 144 4.87 8.96 1.57
N LEU A 145 6.15 9.13 1.86
CA LEU A 145 6.72 8.90 3.21
C LEU A 145 6.79 10.16 4.08
N GLU A 146 6.14 11.25 3.65
CA GLU A 146 6.21 12.56 4.32
C GLU A 146 5.25 12.66 5.53
N PHE A 147 5.34 11.69 6.44
CA PHE A 147 4.71 11.69 7.76
C PHE A 147 5.47 10.76 8.71
N ASP A 148 5.41 11.02 10.02
CA ASP A 148 6.33 10.43 11.00
C ASP A 148 6.19 8.90 11.11
N ASN A 149 4.95 8.41 11.02
CA ASN A 149 4.60 6.99 11.22
C ASN A 149 4.34 6.26 9.89
N TRP A 150 5.18 6.49 8.86
CA TRP A 150 4.95 5.98 7.50
C TRP A 150 5.00 4.45 7.34
N THR A 151 5.51 3.74 8.35
CA THR A 151 5.49 2.27 8.40
C THR A 151 4.15 1.70 8.86
N ASP A 152 3.35 2.45 9.61
CA ASP A 152 2.10 1.99 10.22
C ASP A 152 1.05 1.50 9.20
N PRO A 153 0.90 2.10 8.00
CA PRO A 153 -0.03 1.61 6.99
C PRO A 153 0.36 0.26 6.37
N ILE A 154 1.61 -0.19 6.48
CA ILE A 154 2.12 -1.35 5.73
C ILE A 154 1.35 -2.62 6.11
N GLU A 155 1.24 -2.93 7.41
CA GLU A 155 0.54 -4.14 7.85
C GLU A 155 -0.96 -4.11 7.52
N PRO A 156 -1.71 -3.02 7.78
CA PRO A 156 -3.10 -2.93 7.36
C PRO A 156 -3.29 -3.04 5.84
N ILE A 157 -2.36 -2.53 5.01
CA ILE A 157 -2.45 -2.74 3.55
C ILE A 157 -2.30 -4.22 3.20
N ILE A 158 -1.33 -4.92 3.80
CA ILE A 158 -1.15 -6.36 3.59
C ILE A 158 -2.39 -7.13 4.02
N GLU A 159 -2.96 -6.80 5.18
CA GLU A 159 -4.18 -7.42 5.70
C GLU A 159 -5.37 -7.16 4.77
N LEU A 160 -5.53 -5.93 4.26
CA LEU A 160 -6.55 -5.59 3.27
C LEU A 160 -6.43 -6.46 2.02
N TYR A 161 -5.22 -6.66 1.51
CA TYR A 161 -4.98 -7.46 0.31
C TYR A 161 -5.28 -8.93 0.54
N LYS A 162 -4.86 -9.48 1.69
CA LYS A 162 -5.20 -10.86 2.09
C LYS A 162 -6.71 -11.04 2.22
N ASN A 163 -7.40 -10.07 2.80
CA ASN A 163 -8.86 -10.08 2.91
C ASN A 163 -9.54 -10.07 1.53
N LEU A 164 -9.01 -9.30 0.57
CA LEU A 164 -9.51 -9.28 -0.81
C LEU A 164 -9.26 -10.61 -1.53
N ILE A 165 -8.07 -11.18 -1.41
CA ILE A 165 -7.74 -12.51 -1.97
C ILE A 165 -8.66 -13.60 -1.40
N ASN A 166 -9.06 -13.48 -0.13
CA ASN A 166 -9.99 -14.43 0.49
C ASN A 166 -11.46 -14.21 0.10
N HIS A 167 -11.78 -13.04 -0.45
CA HIS A 167 -13.13 -12.68 -0.85
C HIS A 167 -13.41 -12.98 -2.34
N PHE A 168 -12.38 -12.86 -3.18
CA PHE A 168 -12.41 -13.27 -4.59
C PHE A 168 -12.45 -14.80 -4.72
#